data_AF-A0A6P5PGZ9-F1
#
_entry.id   AF-A0A6P5PGZ9-F1
#
_cell.length_a   1.000
_cell.length_b   1.000
_cell.length_c   1.000
_cell.angle_alpha   90.00
_cell.angle_beta   90.00
_cell.angle_gamma   90.00
#
_symmetry.space_group_name_H-M   'P 1'
#
loop_
_entity.id
_entity.type
_entity.pdbx_description
1 polymer ?
#
loop_
_entity_poly.entity_id
_entity_poly.type
_entity_poly.pdbx_seq_one_letter_code
_entity_poly.pdbx_strand_id
1 'polypeptide(L)'
;MSVVDMSAEKMTKLEENLQRAVALKKTVDRWRNYHVHCMWQTTLDQRRNIFAALRMKDTKEQELALSNKQLLVVRQAALHELFEKEYQQYQQELNQMGKAFYEERL
;
A
#
# COMPACT_ATOMS: atom_id res chain seq x y z
N MET A 1 7.83 -68.51 -30.15
CA MET A 1 7.38 -67.11 -30.31
C MET A 1 5.92 -67.15 -30.78
N SER A 2 4.95 -67.15 -29.85
CA SER A 2 3.53 -67.10 -30.23
C SER A 2 3.16 -65.65 -30.54
N VAL A 3 3.01 -65.33 -31.82
CA VAL A 3 2.34 -64.10 -32.24
C VAL A 3 0.91 -64.23 -31.74
N VAL A 4 0.54 -63.39 -30.77
CA VAL A 4 -0.83 -63.32 -30.28
C VAL A 4 -1.66 -62.73 -31.42
N ASP A 5 -2.46 -63.55 -32.10
CA ASP A 5 -3.43 -63.08 -33.09
C ASP A 5 -4.49 -62.23 -32.40
N MET A 6 -4.21 -60.94 -32.29
CA MET A 6 -5.14 -59.94 -31.80
C MET A 6 -6.16 -59.66 -32.89
N SER A 7 -7.44 -59.97 -32.64
CA SER A 7 -8.55 -59.54 -33.51
C SER A 7 -8.49 -58.03 -33.76
N ALA A 8 -8.74 -57.61 -35.00
CA ALA A 8 -8.70 -56.21 -35.43
C ALA A 8 -9.56 -55.28 -34.53
N GLU A 9 -10.69 -55.79 -34.01
CA GLU A 9 -11.56 -55.05 -33.07
C GLU A 9 -10.89 -54.77 -31.71
N LYS A 10 -10.00 -55.66 -31.26
CA LYS A 10 -9.25 -55.46 -30.00
C LYS A 10 -8.14 -54.43 -30.19
N MET A 11 -7.55 -54.37 -31.39
CA MET A 11 -6.53 -53.40 -31.75
C MET A 11 -7.11 -51.98 -31.85
N THR A 12 -8.24 -51.81 -32.54
CA THR A 12 -8.92 -50.50 -32.64
C THR A 12 -9.36 -49.98 -31.27
N LYS A 13 -9.90 -50.86 -30.42
CA LYS A 13 -10.28 -50.48 -29.04
C LYS A 13 -9.08 -50.06 -28.18
N LEU A 14 -7.92 -50.68 -28.38
CA LEU A 14 -6.68 -50.28 -27.71
C LEU A 14 -6.21 -48.90 -28.17
N GLU A 15 -6.27 -48.61 -29.47
CA GLU A 15 -5.93 -47.30 -30.03
C GLU A 15 -6.84 -46.20 -29.50
N GLU A 16 -8.15 -46.42 -29.47
CA GLU A 16 -9.11 -45.47 -28.88
C GLU A 16 -8.82 -45.19 -27.40
N ASN A 17 -8.54 -46.24 -26.63
CA ASN A 17 -8.21 -46.10 -25.22
C ASN A 17 -6.91 -45.32 -25.02
N LEU A 18 -5.91 -45.55 -25.88
CA LEU A 18 -4.65 -44.82 -25.85
C LEU A 18 -4.85 -43.35 -26.21
N GLN A 19 -5.67 -43.05 -27.22
CA GLN A 19 -6.05 -41.68 -27.57
C GLN A 19 -6.79 -40.98 -26.42
N ARG A 20 -7.72 -41.67 -25.75
CA ARG A 20 -8.41 -41.15 -24.56
C ARG A 20 -7.44 -40.89 -23.41
N ALA A 21 -6.51 -41.81 -23.14
CA ALA A 21 -5.48 -41.63 -22.11
C ALA A 21 -4.58 -40.42 -22.39
N VAL A 22 -4.18 -40.22 -23.66
CA VAL A 22 -3.39 -39.05 -24.07
C VAL A 22 -4.19 -37.75 -23.92
N ALA A 23 -5.47 -37.75 -24.30
CA ALA A 23 -6.34 -36.59 -24.12
C ALA A 23 -6.49 -36.23 -22.63
N LEU A 24 -6.71 -37.23 -21.78
CA LEU A 24 -6.79 -37.07 -20.32
C LEU A 24 -5.49 -36.51 -19.73
N LYS A 25 -4.33 -37.03 -20.16
CA LYS A 25 -3.03 -36.49 -19.74
C LYS A 25 -2.89 -35.02 -20.10
N LYS A 26 -3.25 -34.62 -21.33
CA LYS A 26 -3.20 -33.22 -21.76
C LYS A 26 -4.12 -32.32 -20.90
N THR A 27 -5.30 -32.79 -20.53
CA THR A 27 -6.20 -32.02 -19.65
C THR A 27 -5.64 -31.88 -18.24
N VAL A 28 -5.02 -32.94 -17.70
CA VAL A 28 -4.35 -32.91 -16.39
C VAL A 28 -3.17 -31.94 -16.41
N ASP A 29 -2.34 -31.97 -17.46
CA ASP A 29 -1.19 -31.07 -17.61
C ASP A 29 -1.64 -29.60 -17.71
N ARG A 30 -2.72 -29.32 -18.46
CA ARG A 30 -3.33 -27.98 -18.53
C ARG A 30 -3.83 -27.51 -17.17
N TRP A 31 -4.55 -28.37 -16.44
CA TRP A 31 -5.04 -28.05 -15.11
C TRP A 31 -3.90 -27.76 -14.14
N ARG A 32 -2.83 -28.56 -14.19
CA ARG A 32 -1.63 -28.36 -13.37
C ARG A 32 -0.97 -27.01 -13.66
N ASN A 33 -0.82 -26.65 -14.93
CA ASN A 33 -0.23 -25.37 -15.32
C ASN A 33 -1.10 -24.19 -14.87
N TYR A 34 -2.42 -24.31 -15.02
CA TYR A 34 -3.36 -23.30 -14.52
C TYR A 34 -3.27 -23.14 -13.00
N HIS A 35 -3.20 -24.25 -12.26
CA HIS A 35 -3.07 -24.23 -10.80
C HIS A 35 -1.80 -23.52 -10.35
N VAL A 36 -0.65 -23.83 -10.95
CA VAL A 36 0.63 -23.16 -10.66
C VAL A 36 0.53 -21.65 -10.96
N HIS A 37 -0.10 -21.28 -12.08
CA HIS A 37 -0.28 -19.89 -12.43
C HIS A 37 -1.16 -19.13 -11.41
N CYS A 38 -2.30 -19.71 -11.01
CA CYS A 38 -3.17 -19.13 -9.99
C CYS A 38 -2.44 -18.95 -8.65
N MET A 39 -1.65 -19.94 -8.22
CA MET A 39 -0.85 -19.84 -7.00
C MET A 39 0.17 -18.69 -7.08
N TRP A 40 0.87 -18.56 -8.20
CA TRP A 40 1.84 -17.49 -8.42
C TRP A 40 1.18 -16.11 -8.39
N GLN A 41 0.02 -15.97 -9.07
CA GLN A 41 -0.73 -14.73 -9.09
C GLN A 41 -1.22 -14.32 -7.70
N THR A 42 -1.78 -15.27 -6.93
CA THR A 42 -2.21 -15.05 -5.55
C THR A 42 -1.07 -14.58 -4.65
N THR A 43 0.10 -15.20 -4.79
CA THR A 43 1.30 -14.84 -4.01
C THR A 43 1.79 -13.44 -4.36
N LEU A 44 1.78 -13.08 -5.65
CA LEU A 44 2.14 -11.73 -6.10
C LEU A 44 1.16 -10.68 -5.59
N ASP A 45 -0.13 -10.95 -5.67
CA ASP A 45 -1.16 -10.00 -5.24
C ASP A 45 -1.09 -9.75 -3.73
N GLN A 46 -0.86 -10.80 -2.92
CA GLN A 46 -0.58 -10.65 -1.49
C GLN A 46 0.63 -9.74 -1.21
N ARG A 47 1.75 -9.96 -1.93
CA ARG A 47 2.95 -9.11 -1.77
C ARG A 47 2.67 -7.67 -2.20
N ARG A 48 2.00 -7.48 -3.34
CA ARG A 48 1.64 -6.15 -3.86
C ARG A 48 0.74 -5.38 -2.89
N ASN A 49 -0.20 -6.06 -2.26
CA ASN A 49 -1.10 -5.46 -1.27
C ASN A 49 -0.32 -4.93 -0.07
N ILE A 50 0.60 -5.73 0.50
CA ILE A 50 1.43 -5.31 1.63
C ILE A 50 2.27 -4.07 1.27
N PHE A 51 2.97 -4.09 0.13
CA PHE A 51 3.79 -2.94 -0.29
C PHE A 51 2.94 -1.71 -0.64
N ALA A 52 1.74 -1.89 -1.18
CA ALA A 52 0.81 -0.78 -1.41
C ALA A 52 0.38 -0.15 -0.07
N ALA A 53 0.02 -0.96 0.93
CA ALA A 53 -0.34 -0.49 2.25
C ALA A 53 0.81 0.26 2.95
N LEU A 54 2.05 -0.24 2.83
CA LEU A 54 3.24 0.43 3.37
C LEU A 54 3.48 1.78 2.69
N ARG A 55 3.45 1.85 1.35
CA ARG A 55 3.58 3.13 0.62
C ARG A 55 2.48 4.12 0.99
N MET A 56 1.25 3.65 1.17
CA MET A 56 0.14 4.49 1.62
C MET A 56 0.35 5.00 3.06
N LYS A 57 1.00 4.22 3.92
CA LYS A 57 1.36 4.66 5.27
C LYS A 57 2.43 5.75 5.21
N ASP A 58 3.51 5.53 4.48
CA ASP A 58 4.62 6.49 4.37
C ASP A 58 4.16 7.84 3.80
N THR A 59 3.33 7.80 2.76
CA THR A 59 2.74 9.02 2.17
C THR A 59 1.86 9.76 3.18
N LYS A 60 1.02 9.05 3.94
CA LYS A 60 0.20 9.68 4.99
C LYS A 60 1.06 10.32 6.09
N GLU A 61 2.15 9.67 6.50
CA GLU A 61 3.06 10.23 7.50
C GLU A 61 3.74 11.51 7.00
N GLN A 62 4.13 11.55 5.72
CA GLN A 62 4.70 12.76 5.10
C GLN A 62 3.68 13.90 5.04
N GLU A 63 2.46 13.62 4.58
CA GLU A 63 1.37 14.62 4.53
C GLU A 63 1.03 15.15 5.93
N LEU A 64 0.98 14.27 6.94
CA LEU A 64 0.76 14.67 8.32
C LEU A 64 1.89 15.57 8.84
N ALA A 65 3.14 15.24 8.54
CA ALA A 65 4.28 16.06 8.93
C ALA A 65 4.25 17.45 8.30
N LEU A 66 3.85 17.56 7.02
CA LEU A 66 3.69 18.85 6.33
C LEU A 66 2.54 19.67 6.93
N SER A 67 1.38 19.05 7.15
CA SER A 67 0.23 19.69 7.79
C SER A 67 0.57 20.20 9.20
N ASN A 68 1.29 19.42 10.00
CA ASN A 68 1.74 19.85 11.32
C ASN A 68 2.69 21.05 11.26
N LYS A 69 3.61 21.09 10.29
CA LYS A 69 4.49 22.26 10.08
C LYS A 69 3.68 23.51 9.75
N GLN A 70 2.71 23.40 8.83
CA GLN A 70 1.83 24.52 8.47
C GLN A 70 1.01 24.99 9.68
N LEU A 71 0.45 24.07 10.46
CA LEU A 71 -0.30 24.38 11.67
C LEU A 71 0.55 25.12 12.71
N LEU A 72 1.81 24.73 12.89
CA LEU A 72 2.72 25.41 13.82
C LEU A 72 2.97 26.86 13.42
N VAL A 73 3.20 27.12 12.12
CA VAL A 73 3.40 28.49 11.63
C VAL A 73 2.16 29.36 11.87
N VAL A 74 0.96 28.83 11.59
CA VAL A 74 -0.30 29.55 11.84
C VAL A 74 -0.47 29.83 13.33
N ARG A 75 -0.18 28.85 14.20
CA ARG A 75 -0.27 29.02 15.66
C ARG A 75 0.73 30.05 16.19
N GLN A 76 1.95 30.04 15.68
CA GLN A 76 2.97 31.03 16.04
C GLN A 76 2.53 32.44 15.66
N ALA A 77 2.03 32.63 14.43
CA ALA A 77 1.52 33.92 13.99
C ALA A 77 0.35 34.42 14.86
N ALA A 78 -0.62 33.55 15.16
CA ALA A 78 -1.74 33.88 16.03
C ALA A 78 -1.30 34.23 17.46
N LEU A 79 -0.28 33.52 17.98
CA LEU A 79 0.28 33.81 19.30
C LEU A 79 1.02 35.16 19.33
N HIS A 80 1.79 35.47 18.30
CA HIS A 80 2.45 36.76 18.17
C HIS A 80 1.42 37.91 18.13
N GLU A 81 0.36 37.77 17.34
CA GLU A 81 -0.72 38.77 17.28
C GLU A 81 -1.39 38.97 18.66
N LEU A 82 -1.61 37.90 19.41
CA LEU A 82 -2.16 37.98 20.76
C LEU A 82 -1.23 38.75 21.70
N PHE A 83 0.07 38.41 21.70
CA PHE A 83 1.05 39.09 22.55
C PHE A 83 1.25 40.56 22.17
N GLU A 84 1.17 40.92 20.89
CA GLU A 84 1.21 42.32 20.47
C GLU A 84 0.03 43.12 21.05
N LYS A 85 -1.17 42.55 21.03
CA LYS A 85 -2.36 43.19 21.62
C LYS A 85 -2.22 43.35 23.13
N GLU A 86 -1.78 42.30 23.82
CA GLU A 86 -1.54 42.35 25.26
C GLU A 86 -0.45 43.36 25.62
N TYR A 87 0.66 43.37 24.88
CA TYR A 87 1.74 44.33 25.07
C TYR A 87 1.26 45.77 24.92
N GLN A 88 0.47 46.06 23.88
CA GLN A 88 -0.10 47.40 23.68
C GLN A 88 -1.02 47.79 24.83
N GLN A 89 -1.86 46.87 25.30
CA GLN A 89 -2.73 47.12 26.45
C GLN A 89 -1.90 47.44 27.70
N TYR A 90 -0.94 46.59 28.05
CA TYR A 90 -0.12 46.81 29.24
C TYR A 90 0.73 48.07 29.17
N GLN A 91 1.25 48.41 27.99
CA GLN A 91 2.00 49.64 27.82
C GLN A 91 1.13 50.88 28.07
N GLN A 92 -0.15 50.85 27.65
CA GLN A 92 -1.09 51.93 27.97
C GLN A 92 -1.37 52.03 29.47
N GLU A 93 -1.58 50.90 30.16
CA GLU A 93 -1.80 50.85 31.61
C GLU A 93 -0.58 51.35 32.39
N LEU A 94 0.63 50.97 31.97
CA LEU A 94 1.88 51.44 32.56
C LEU A 94 2.05 52.96 32.37
N ASN A 95 1.79 53.46 31.16
CA ASN A 95 1.90 54.89 30.86
C ASN A 95 0.94 55.72 31.74
N GLN A 96 -0.27 55.23 32.01
CA GLN A 96 -1.21 55.88 32.94
C GLN A 96 -0.65 55.99 34.37
N MET A 97 0.18 55.03 34.78
CA MET A 97 0.88 55.04 36.06
C MET A 97 2.23 55.80 36.02
N GLY A 98 2.58 56.40 34.89
CA GLY A 98 3.88 57.05 34.69
C GLY A 98 5.07 56.07 34.64
N LYS A 99 4.81 54.79 34.34
CA LYS A 99 5.80 53.72 34.18
C LYS A 99 5.88 53.29 32.72
N ALA A 100 6.93 52.56 32.36
CA ALA A 100 7.09 51.96 31.04
C ALA A 100 7.78 50.59 31.16
N PHE A 101 7.68 49.75 30.13
CA PHE A 101 8.49 48.55 30.03
C PHE A 101 9.98 48.87 29.96
N TYR A 102 10.79 47.98 30.53
CA TYR A 102 12.23 48.03 30.37
C TYR A 102 12.60 47.47 29.00
N GLU A 103 13.32 48.25 28.20
CA GLU A 103 13.86 47.83 26.92
C GLU A 103 15.39 47.92 26.98
N GLU A 104 16.05 46.77 26.86
CA GLU A 104 17.50 46.70 26.79
C GLU A 104 17.95 47.20 25.41
N ARG A 105 18.73 48.28 25.39
CA ARG A 105 19.29 48.81 24.13
C ARG A 105 20.57 48.05 23.80
N LEU A 106 20.59 47.43 22.62
CA LEU A 106 21.79 46.83 22.02
C LEU A 106 22.75 47.90 21.50
#